data_AF-A0A7K0QSH0-F1
#
_entry.id   AF-A0A7K0QSH0-F1
#
_cell.length_a   1.000
_cell.length_b   1.000
_cell.length_c   1.000
_cell.angle_alpha   90.00
_cell.angle_beta   90.00
_cell.angle_gamma   90.00
#
_symmetry.space_group_name_H-M   'P 1'
#
loop_
_entity.id
_entity.type
_entity.pdbx_description
1 polymer ?
#
loop_
_entity_poly.entity_id
_entity_poly.type
_entity_poly.pdbx_seq_one_letter_code
_entity_poly.pdbx_strand_id
1 'polypeptide(L)'
;SGECVIVYPEGTLTRDPDLWPMSAKSGAVRIALMSGRPLIPLAHWGAQHIMRPYKKELRIIPRKRIEIRIGTPIDLSDLPTGDLSPETMRIGTERLMDAITALLAEIRQEQPPATRFIWKRTSKGEQ
;
A
#
# COMPACT_ATOMS: atom_id res chain seq x y z
N SER A 1 23.34 -8.73 -7.47
CA SER A 1 22.87 -8.40 -6.11
C SER A 1 21.45 -8.94 -5.90
N GLY A 2 21.19 -9.49 -4.71
CA GLY A 2 19.89 -10.06 -4.27
C GLY A 2 19.18 -9.16 -3.26
N GLU A 3 19.15 -7.86 -3.54
CA GLU A 3 18.60 -6.85 -2.63
C GLU A 3 17.07 -6.78 -2.74
N CYS A 4 16.43 -6.48 -1.61
CA CYS A 4 14.98 -6.29 -1.50
C CYS A 4 14.68 -4.82 -1.19
N VAL A 5 13.71 -4.23 -1.89
CA VAL A 5 13.26 -2.86 -1.68
C VAL A 5 11.82 -2.89 -1.18
N ILE A 6 11.57 -2.24 -0.04
CA ILE A 6 10.23 -2.09 0.52
C ILE A 6 9.72 -0.69 0.16
N VAL A 7 8.54 -0.65 -0.47
CA VAL A 7 7.87 0.60 -0.86
C VAL A 7 6.51 0.65 -0.18
N TYR A 8 6.17 1.80 0.42
CA TYR A 8 4.81 2.12 0.85
C TYR A 8 4.12 2.88 -0.29
N PRO A 9 3.23 2.23 -1.09
CA PRO A 9 2.73 2.83 -2.34
C PRO A 9 1.93 4.12 -2.11
N GLU A 10 1.31 4.26 -0.94
CA GLU A 10 0.55 5.44 -0.52
C GLU A 10 1.43 6.68 -0.32
N GLY A 11 2.72 6.49 -0.02
CA GLY A 11 3.70 7.55 0.23
C GLY A 11 3.54 8.26 1.59
N THR A 12 2.49 7.96 2.36
CA THR A 12 2.27 8.41 3.73
C THR A 12 1.57 7.31 4.53
N LEU A 13 1.38 7.51 5.84
CA LEU A 13 0.41 6.70 6.59
C LEU A 13 -1.00 6.99 6.06
N THR A 14 -1.85 5.96 6.02
CA THR A 14 -3.25 6.12 5.62
C THR A 14 -3.95 7.17 6.50
N ARG A 15 -4.84 7.93 5.86
CA ARG A 15 -5.73 8.91 6.48
C ARG A 15 -7.19 8.47 6.43
N ASP A 16 -7.44 7.27 5.91
CA ASP A 16 -8.73 6.64 5.97
C ASP A 16 -9.12 6.44 7.45
N PRO A 17 -10.34 6.85 7.87
CA PRO A 17 -10.75 6.77 9.28
C PRO A 17 -10.82 5.32 9.78
N ASP A 18 -11.10 4.38 8.87
CA ASP A 18 -11.20 2.95 9.14
C ASP A 18 -9.87 2.23 8.88
N LEU A 19 -8.82 2.99 8.53
CA LEU A 19 -7.45 2.53 8.28
C LEU A 19 -7.32 1.54 7.12
N TRP A 20 -8.20 1.66 6.12
CA TRP A 20 -8.03 0.94 4.85
C TRP A 20 -6.94 1.60 3.98
N PRO A 21 -6.37 0.84 3.02
CA PRO A 21 -5.37 1.39 2.12
C PRO A 21 -5.94 2.51 1.27
N MET A 22 -5.22 3.62 1.18
CA MET A 22 -5.60 4.77 0.37
C MET A 22 -5.09 4.66 -1.06
N SER A 23 -5.45 5.62 -1.90
CA SER A 23 -4.95 5.69 -3.28
C SER A 23 -3.42 5.81 -3.32
N ALA A 24 -2.79 5.01 -4.18
CA ALA A 24 -1.33 4.92 -4.26
C ALA A 24 -0.72 5.77 -5.37
N LYS A 25 0.61 5.93 -5.28
CA LYS A 25 1.49 6.40 -6.33
C LYS A 25 2.03 5.20 -7.12
N SER A 26 2.41 5.41 -8.37
CA SER A 26 2.90 4.36 -9.28
C SER A 26 4.36 3.96 -9.11
N GLY A 27 5.09 4.53 -8.13
CA GLY A 27 6.53 4.34 -7.98
C GLY A 27 6.95 2.88 -7.82
N ALA A 28 6.20 2.09 -7.05
CA ALA A 28 6.49 0.66 -6.84
C ALA A 28 6.41 -0.15 -8.15
N VAL A 29 5.35 0.08 -8.93
CA VAL A 29 5.12 -0.57 -10.24
C VAL A 29 6.18 -0.16 -11.24
N ARG A 30 6.54 1.13 -11.27
CA ARG A 30 7.63 1.63 -12.10
C ARG A 30 8.94 0.92 -11.82
N ILE A 31 9.31 0.73 -10.54
CA ILE A 31 10.54 0.01 -10.17
C ILE A 31 10.48 -1.45 -10.63
N ALA A 32 9.34 -2.13 -10.43
CA ALA A 32 9.17 -3.52 -10.85
C ALA A 32 9.33 -3.68 -12.37
N LEU A 33 8.63 -2.87 -13.17
CA LEU A 33 8.67 -2.93 -14.63
C LEU A 33 10.02 -2.49 -15.22
N MET A 34 10.72 -1.53 -14.60
CA MET A 34 12.08 -1.15 -15.05
C MET A 34 13.13 -2.21 -14.71
N SER A 35 12.96 -2.92 -13.60
CA SER A 35 13.94 -3.90 -13.13
C SER A 35 13.65 -5.33 -13.58
N GLY A 36 12.45 -5.59 -14.12
CA GLY A 36 11.98 -6.95 -14.45
C GLY A 36 11.84 -7.86 -13.22
N ARG A 37 11.79 -7.30 -12.00
CA ARG A 37 11.73 -8.06 -10.75
C ARG A 37 10.30 -8.23 -10.26
N PRO A 38 9.98 -9.32 -9.54
CA PRO A 38 8.65 -9.55 -8.96
C PRO A 38 8.23 -8.41 -8.03
N LEU A 39 6.97 -8.00 -8.15
CA LEU A 39 6.32 -7.07 -7.23
C LEU A 39 5.46 -7.86 -6.25
N ILE A 40 5.81 -7.84 -4.96
CA ILE A 40 5.16 -8.68 -3.94
C ILE A 40 4.31 -7.78 -3.01
N PRO A 41 2.99 -8.00 -2.90
CA PRO A 41 2.12 -7.25 -2.01
C PRO A 41 2.31 -7.69 -0.55
N LEU A 42 2.22 -6.74 0.37
CA LEU A 42 2.32 -6.96 1.81
C LEU A 42 1.28 -6.09 2.54
N ALA A 43 0.58 -6.68 3.49
CA ALA A 43 -0.29 -5.96 4.41
C ALA A 43 0.09 -6.26 5.86
N HIS A 44 -0.09 -5.28 6.73
CA HIS A 44 0.09 -5.46 8.17
C HIS A 44 -1.03 -4.81 8.98
N TRP A 45 -1.31 -5.36 10.15
CA TRP A 45 -2.33 -4.85 11.06
C TRP A 45 -1.87 -4.96 12.51
N GLY A 46 -2.26 -3.99 13.33
CA GLY A 46 -2.00 -3.97 14.77
C GLY A 46 -0.96 -2.94 15.20
N ALA A 47 -0.16 -2.41 14.25
CA ALA A 47 0.78 -1.31 14.51
C ALA A 47 0.07 -0.06 15.06
N GLN A 48 -1.16 0.20 14.61
CA GLN A 48 -2.00 1.31 15.09
C GLN A 48 -2.36 1.21 16.58
N HIS A 49 -2.30 0.02 17.18
CA HIS A 49 -2.54 -0.17 18.62
C HIS A 49 -1.32 0.23 19.45
N ILE A 50 -0.13 0.26 18.84
CA ILE A 50 1.12 0.73 19.43
C ILE A 50 1.25 2.24 19.21
N MET A 51 1.08 2.69 17.96
CA MET A 51 1.19 4.09 17.59
C MET A 51 0.18 4.37 16.47
N ARG A 52 -0.85 5.17 16.78
CA ARG A 52 -1.84 5.59 15.79
C ARG A 52 -1.22 6.55 14.77
N PRO A 53 -1.68 6.52 13.50
CA PRO A 53 -1.25 7.49 12.50
C PRO A 53 -1.38 8.92 13.03
N TYR A 54 -0.32 9.72 12.85
CA TYR A 54 -0.28 11.14 13.22
C TYR A 54 -0.50 11.45 14.71
N LYS A 55 -0.32 10.46 15.60
CA LYS A 55 -0.31 10.64 17.06
C LYS A 55 1.10 10.44 17.61
N LYS A 56 1.45 11.18 18.66
CA LYS A 56 2.74 11.04 19.37
C LYS A 56 2.72 9.99 20.48
N GLU A 57 1.55 9.38 20.73
CA GLU A 57 1.38 8.42 21.81
C GLU A 57 1.93 7.04 21.41
N LEU A 58 2.77 6.49 22.28
CA LEU A 58 3.34 5.14 22.15
C LEU A 58 2.80 4.24 23.27
N ARG A 59 2.06 3.19 22.90
CA ARG A 59 1.42 2.25 23.84
C ARG A 59 1.95 0.84 23.65
N ILE A 60 3.10 0.57 24.25
CA ILE A 60 3.78 -0.74 24.16
C ILE A 60 3.35 -1.75 25.24
N ILE A 61 2.66 -1.30 26.29
CA ILE A 61 2.19 -2.14 27.42
C ILE A 61 0.65 -2.10 27.50
N PRO A 62 -0.03 -3.26 27.62
CA PRO A 62 0.48 -4.63 27.42
C PRO A 62 0.86 -4.87 25.95
N ARG A 63 1.65 -5.94 25.70
CA ARG A 63 2.14 -6.32 24.36
C ARG A 63 1.00 -6.36 23.35
N LYS A 64 1.18 -5.69 22.21
CA LYS A 64 0.21 -5.70 21.10
C LYS A 64 0.59 -6.76 20.08
N ARG A 65 -0.41 -7.41 19.47
CA ARG A 65 -0.23 -8.32 18.34
C ARG A 65 -0.10 -7.51 17.06
N ILE A 66 0.89 -7.82 16.24
CA ILE A 66 1.02 -7.34 14.86
C ILE A 66 0.92 -8.56 13.97
N GLU A 67 0.06 -8.49 12.97
CA GLU A 67 -0.10 -9.52 11.96
C GLU A 67 0.39 -8.99 10.62
N ILE A 68 1.12 -9.81 9.88
CA ILE A 68 1.66 -9.48 8.57
C ILE A 68 1.25 -10.60 7.62
N ARG A 69 0.75 -10.23 6.44
CA ARG A 69 0.49 -11.16 5.33
C ARG A 69 1.31 -10.72 4.13
N ILE A 70 1.95 -11.69 3.50
CA ILE A 70 2.73 -11.52 2.27
C ILE A 70 1.98 -12.30 1.20
N GLY A 71 1.60 -11.63 0.12
CA GLY A 71 0.89 -12.27 -0.97
C GLY A 71 1.83 -12.88 -2.01
N THR A 72 1.23 -13.46 -3.05
CA THR A 72 1.95 -13.92 -4.24
C THR A 72 2.38 -12.72 -5.09
N PRO A 73 3.43 -12.86 -5.94
CA PRO A 73 3.78 -11.83 -6.90
C PRO A 73 2.57 -11.36 -7.72
N ILE A 74 2.44 -10.04 -7.90
CA ILE A 74 1.42 -9.46 -8.77
C ILE A 74 1.72 -9.87 -10.21
N ASP A 75 0.69 -10.36 -10.91
CA ASP A 75 0.80 -10.64 -12.32
C ASP A 75 0.85 -9.32 -13.12
N LEU A 76 2.00 -9.09 -13.73
CA LEU A 76 2.28 -7.97 -14.62
C LEU A 76 2.74 -8.49 -16.00
N SER A 77 2.48 -9.76 -16.32
CA SER A 77 3.01 -10.41 -17.53
C SER A 77 2.47 -9.81 -18.84
N ASP A 78 1.28 -9.21 -18.78
CA ASP A 78 0.64 -8.48 -19.87
C ASP A 78 1.14 -7.02 -20.00
N LEU A 79 1.91 -6.52 -19.02
CA LEU A 79 2.49 -5.19 -19.05
C LEU A 79 3.95 -5.27 -19.53
N PRO A 80 4.29 -4.71 -20.70
CA PRO A 80 5.64 -4.82 -21.23
C PRO A 80 6.70 -4.28 -20.26
N THR A 81 7.78 -5.04 -20.09
CA THR A 81 8.92 -4.58 -19.29
C THR A 81 9.46 -3.28 -19.86
N GLY A 82 9.62 -2.26 -19.01
CA GLY A 82 10.03 -0.92 -19.42
C GLY A 82 8.92 -0.01 -19.97
N ASP A 83 7.68 -0.48 -20.14
CA ASP A 83 6.57 0.41 -20.47
C ASP A 83 6.16 1.25 -19.26
N LEU A 84 6.34 2.56 -19.40
CA LEU A 84 6.05 3.56 -18.37
C LEU A 84 4.86 4.45 -18.76
N SER A 85 3.99 3.99 -19.67
CA SER A 85 2.79 4.70 -20.05
C SER A 85 1.88 4.95 -18.84
N PRO A 86 1.10 6.06 -18.83
CA PRO A 86 0.17 6.36 -17.75
C PRO A 86 -0.85 5.24 -17.50
N GLU A 87 -1.27 4.55 -18.56
CA GLU A 87 -2.21 3.44 -18.49
C GLU A 87 -1.59 2.21 -17.81
N THR A 88 -0.40 1.80 -18.24
CA THR A 88 0.36 0.69 -17.63
C THR A 88 0.62 0.94 -16.15
N MET A 89 1.03 2.17 -15.80
CA MET A 89 1.21 2.57 -14.40
C MET A 89 -0.10 2.48 -13.60
N ARG A 90 -1.21 2.93 -14.17
CA ARG A 90 -2.53 2.87 -13.53
C ARG A 90 -2.95 1.43 -13.27
N ILE A 91 -2.93 0.58 -14.29
CA ILE A 91 -3.33 -0.84 -14.21
C ILE A 91 -2.48 -1.59 -13.18
N GLY A 92 -1.16 -1.49 -13.26
CA GLY A 92 -0.28 -2.17 -12.31
C GLY A 92 -0.47 -1.67 -10.87
N THR A 93 -0.76 -0.37 -10.70
CA THR A 93 -0.98 0.22 -9.36
C THR A 93 -2.31 -0.24 -8.78
N GLU A 94 -3.36 -0.31 -9.60
CA GLU A 94 -4.65 -0.85 -9.20
C GLU A 94 -4.52 -2.31 -8.74
N ARG A 95 -3.86 -3.17 -9.53
CA ARG A 95 -3.61 -4.58 -9.16
C ARG A 95 -2.84 -4.72 -7.85
N LEU A 96 -1.77 -3.94 -7.68
CA LEU A 96 -0.98 -3.94 -6.43
C LEU A 96 -1.86 -3.57 -5.24
N MET A 97 -2.64 -2.51 -5.36
CA MET A 97 -3.48 -2.03 -4.26
C MET A 97 -4.68 -2.95 -4.01
N ASP A 98 -5.23 -3.61 -5.03
CA ASP A 98 -6.28 -4.62 -4.86
C ASP A 98 -5.77 -5.80 -4.04
N ALA A 99 -4.55 -6.27 -4.36
CA ALA A 99 -3.91 -7.34 -3.61
C ALA A 99 -3.60 -6.94 -2.16
N ILE A 100 -3.05 -5.74 -1.92
CA ILE A 100 -2.81 -5.24 -0.55
C ILE A 100 -4.11 -5.13 0.24
N THR A 101 -5.17 -4.59 -0.36
CA THR A 101 -6.50 -4.49 0.27
C THR A 101 -7.06 -5.86 0.60
N ALA A 102 -6.95 -6.85 -0.30
CA ALA A 102 -7.39 -8.22 -0.05
C ALA A 102 -6.63 -8.87 1.11
N LEU A 103 -5.30 -8.73 1.16
CA LEU A 103 -4.49 -9.23 2.28
C LEU A 103 -4.90 -8.58 3.61
N LEU A 104 -5.20 -7.28 3.61
CA LEU A 104 -5.65 -6.60 4.82
C LEU A 104 -7.06 -7.06 5.23
N ALA A 105 -7.96 -7.28 4.26
CA ALA A 105 -9.30 -7.81 4.49
C ALA A 105 -9.23 -9.19 5.15
N GLU A 106 -8.31 -10.06 4.72
CA GLU A 106 -8.05 -11.34 5.37
C GLU A 106 -7.56 -11.18 6.81
N ILE A 107 -6.63 -10.26 7.07
CA ILE A 107 -6.13 -10.03 8.44
C ILE A 107 -7.26 -9.55 9.36
N ARG A 108 -8.13 -8.66 8.83
CA ARG A 108 -9.20 -8.02 9.60
C ARG A 108 -10.48 -8.85 9.68
N GLN A 109 -10.67 -9.83 8.78
CA GLN A 109 -11.94 -10.54 8.58
C GLN A 109 -13.11 -9.59 8.32
N GLU A 110 -12.86 -8.55 7.52
CA GLU A 110 -13.80 -7.47 7.21
C GLU A 110 -13.91 -7.24 5.71
N GLN A 111 -15.03 -6.68 5.26
CA GLN A 111 -15.20 -6.26 3.87
C GLN A 111 -14.52 -4.90 3.64
N PRO A 112 -13.65 -4.77 2.62
CA PRO A 112 -13.08 -3.49 2.27
C PRO A 112 -14.15 -2.54 1.67
N PRO A 113 -13.95 -1.22 1.75
CA PRO A 113 -14.83 -0.26 1.10
C PRO A 113 -14.81 -0.46 -0.42
N ALA A 114 -15.96 -0.21 -1.07
CA ALA A 114 -16.10 -0.35 -2.51
C ALA A 114 -15.19 0.61 -3.30
N THR A 115 -14.85 1.75 -2.71
CA THR A 115 -13.94 2.74 -3.28
C THR A 115 -12.81 3.06 -2.32
N ARG A 116 -11.61 3.27 -2.87
CA ARG A 116 -10.44 3.66 -2.07
C ARG A 116 -10.56 5.10 -1.60
N PHE A 117 -10.06 5.35 -0.40
CA PHE A 117 -9.91 6.71 0.09
C PHE A 117 -8.94 7.50 -0.80
N ILE A 118 -9.39 8.65 -1.29
CA ILE A 118 -8.57 9.58 -2.09
C ILE A 118 -8.18 10.75 -1.19
N TRP A 119 -6.94 10.73 -0.70
CA TRP A 119 -6.41 11.88 -0.01
C TRP A 119 -5.90 12.93 -1.01
N LYS A 120 -6.56 14.09 -1.06
CA LYS A 120 -6.04 15.27 -1.74
C LYS A 120 -5.37 16.17 -0.71
N ARG A 121 -4.08 16.46 -0.93
CA ARG A 121 -3.40 17.51 -0.16
C ARG A 121 -4.04 18.84 -0.56
N THR A 122 -4.78 19.47 0.34
CA THR A 122 -5.20 20.86 0.17
C THR A 122 -3.92 21.69 0.02
N SER A 123 -3.78 22.39 -1.12
CA SER A 123 -2.76 23.42 -1.24
C SER A 123 -3.00 24.42 -0.12
N LYS A 124 -1.95 24.68 0.67
CA LYS A 124 -1.96 25.75 1.67
C LYS A 124 -2.38 27.02 0.93
N GLY A 125 -3.47 27.64 1.37
CA GLY A 125 -4.03 28.81 0.71
C GLY A 125 -2.98 29.90 0.54
N GLU A 126 -3.04 30.56 -0.61
CA GLU A 126 -2.68 31.98 -0.71
C GLU A 126 -3.47 32.72 0.38
N GLN A 127 -2.73 33.23 1.38
CA GLN A 127 -3.08 34.38 2.20
C GLN A 127 -1.80 35.20 2.35
#